data_AF-A0A7S0FCX0-F1
#
_entry.id   AF-A0A7S0FCX0-F1
#
_cell.length_a   1.000
_cell.length_b   1.000
_cell.length_c   1.000
_cell.angle_alpha   90.00
_cell.angle_beta   90.00
_cell.angle_gamma   90.00
#
_symmetry.space_group_name_H-M   'P 1'
#
loop_
_entity.id
_entity.type
_entity.pdbx_description
1 polymer ?
#
loop_
_entity_poly.entity_id
_entity_poly.type
_entity_poly.pdbx_seq_one_letter_code
_entity_poly.pdbx_strand_id
1 'polypeptide(L)'
;QAGALPQGERPAGPPTGPRAMDAPRAMAAAAIATGGHPVRMSKPEYFLLHRDAAREAHEKRDEVFSEGNVLLKELKTMFDWMAQEPNIELRKDRITRTSKEDSSKMITRIPLRHFKRRLPEIHRKFPILASSFARMDSDNNAWLDYEEFVTFCLKDQRLLELMRRSTVVQVYGLDASGARVYKDFPSHMCEMSTPMPLLPWETAHVVEWRIEGLQLSRKGSPTIYAGTEVRAGSSIASPPFRAAGVCGFLRFWPRGYWTESMRRRKAAMPPGMEELVAGGPCGLPGPDTWCCIGACMPAGTHLALHFYVADEKSERKECYWCEGTSAAQLWAPTAREPPASMLADEPIVVGVEIVCNLGSSDCRPVAEHLVHSRRSGRRPELQKSILDSGDVQGSVFLGRAQSAPHLTRMPRKLPKMADVSPASSPWASAASTPKFASLREGLDRAGSAPGSRRR
;
A
#
# COMPACT_ATOMS: atom_id res chain seq x y z
N GLN A 1 -39.22 -16.89 -61.38
CA GLN A 1 -40.62 -16.79 -60.94
C GLN A 1 -40.76 -15.48 -60.19
N ALA A 2 -41.61 -14.61 -60.71
CA ALA A 2 -41.87 -13.25 -60.25
C ALA A 2 -43.03 -13.22 -59.24
N GLY A 3 -43.10 -12.13 -58.45
CA GLY A 3 -44.27 -11.77 -57.63
C GLY A 3 -43.88 -10.62 -56.69
N ALA A 4 -43.88 -9.36 -57.12
CA ALA A 4 -45.03 -8.46 -57.33
C ALA A 4 -45.61 -7.88 -56.02
N LEU A 5 -45.53 -6.54 -55.94
CA LEU A 5 -46.09 -5.62 -54.95
C LEU A 5 -47.63 -5.68 -54.90
N PRO A 6 -48.24 -5.00 -53.91
CA PRO A 6 -49.17 -3.94 -54.32
C PRO A 6 -48.98 -2.60 -53.58
N GLN A 7 -49.30 -1.55 -54.35
CA GLN A 7 -49.48 -0.17 -53.94
C GLN A 7 -50.81 0.01 -53.17
N GLY A 8 -50.86 1.03 -52.31
CA GLY A 8 -52.07 1.51 -51.66
C GLY A 8 -51.93 3.01 -51.36
N GLU A 9 -52.97 3.76 -51.65
CA GLU A 9 -52.98 5.18 -52.01
C GLU A 9 -52.92 6.16 -50.82
N ARG A 10 -52.47 7.39 -51.12
CA ARG A 10 -52.66 8.60 -50.31
C ARG A 10 -54.09 9.13 -50.46
N PRO A 11 -54.58 9.87 -49.45
CA PRO A 11 -55.25 11.13 -49.74
C PRO A 11 -54.65 12.32 -48.97
N ALA A 12 -54.94 13.51 -49.50
CA ALA A 12 -54.29 14.79 -49.23
C ALA A 12 -55.02 15.67 -48.18
N GLY A 13 -54.23 16.36 -47.34
CA GLY A 13 -54.43 17.70 -46.74
C GLY A 13 -55.57 17.91 -45.72
N PRO A 14 -55.66 19.07 -45.00
CA PRO A 14 -54.82 20.28 -44.99
C PRO A 14 -54.42 20.72 -43.53
N PRO A 15 -53.84 21.93 -43.30
CA PRO A 15 -52.88 22.20 -42.21
C PRO A 15 -53.50 22.82 -40.95
N THR A 16 -52.91 22.51 -39.79
CA THR A 16 -53.04 23.33 -38.58
C THR A 16 -51.73 23.24 -37.79
N GLY A 17 -51.00 24.35 -37.75
CA GLY A 17 -49.96 24.53 -36.74
C GLY A 17 -50.58 24.48 -35.33
N PRO A 18 -49.79 24.10 -34.32
CA PRO A 18 -49.53 25.09 -33.30
C PRO A 18 -48.11 25.07 -32.75
N ARG A 19 -47.63 26.28 -32.46
CA ARG A 19 -46.91 26.70 -31.26
C ARG A 19 -45.68 25.89 -30.84
N ALA A 20 -44.53 26.53 -31.04
CA ALA A 20 -43.39 26.44 -30.13
C ALA A 20 -43.84 26.70 -28.69
N MET A 21 -43.67 25.69 -27.83
CA MET A 21 -43.68 25.82 -26.37
C MET A 21 -42.60 24.87 -25.82
N ASP A 22 -41.58 25.48 -25.23
CA ASP A 22 -40.78 25.01 -24.10
C ASP A 22 -40.33 23.54 -24.06
N ALA A 23 -39.12 23.30 -24.57
CA ALA A 23 -38.31 22.15 -24.20
C ALA A 23 -37.11 22.60 -23.32
N PRO A 24 -37.24 22.50 -21.99
CA PRO A 24 -36.14 22.03 -21.16
C PRO A 24 -36.67 21.08 -20.08
N ARG A 25 -37.21 19.92 -20.48
CA ARG A 25 -37.57 18.86 -19.51
C ARG A 25 -37.37 17.43 -20.00
N ALA A 26 -37.13 17.21 -21.30
CA ALA A 26 -36.88 15.88 -21.86
C ALA A 26 -35.42 15.39 -21.72
N MET A 27 -34.43 16.27 -21.52
CA MET A 27 -33.03 15.85 -21.31
C MET A 27 -32.72 15.44 -19.86
N ALA A 28 -33.50 15.87 -18.87
CA ALA A 28 -33.29 15.47 -17.47
C ALA A 28 -33.79 14.04 -17.18
N ALA A 29 -34.75 13.53 -17.96
CA ALA A 29 -35.29 12.18 -17.78
C ALA A 29 -34.43 11.09 -18.45
N ALA A 30 -33.66 11.42 -19.49
CA ALA A 30 -32.74 10.47 -20.13
C ALA A 30 -31.49 10.16 -19.29
N ALA A 31 -31.08 11.07 -18.40
CA ALA A 31 -29.93 10.87 -17.50
C ALA A 31 -30.21 9.92 -16.33
N ILE A 32 -31.50 9.66 -16.01
CA ILE A 32 -31.91 8.77 -14.90
C ILE A 32 -32.01 7.31 -15.38
N ALA A 33 -32.18 7.07 -16.68
CA ALA A 33 -32.36 5.72 -17.24
C ALA A 33 -31.03 4.98 -17.50
N THR A 34 -29.92 5.69 -17.67
CA THR A 34 -28.59 5.09 -17.54
C THR A 34 -28.28 5.00 -16.06
N GLY A 35 -28.48 3.83 -15.47
CA GLY A 35 -28.13 3.49 -14.09
C GLY A 35 -26.61 3.54 -13.80
N GLY A 36 -25.95 4.61 -14.22
CA GLY A 36 -24.59 4.95 -13.84
C GLY A 36 -24.61 5.32 -12.38
N HIS A 37 -24.35 4.34 -11.51
CA HIS A 37 -23.97 4.64 -10.14
C HIS A 37 -22.84 5.68 -10.19
N PRO A 38 -22.96 6.80 -9.45
CA PRO A 38 -21.91 7.81 -9.43
C PRO A 38 -20.61 7.11 -9.05
N VAL A 39 -19.61 7.19 -9.94
CA VAL A 39 -18.30 6.57 -9.72
C VAL A 39 -17.74 7.20 -8.45
N ARG A 40 -17.75 6.44 -7.35
CA ARG A 40 -17.17 6.88 -6.08
C ARG A 40 -15.66 6.89 -6.27
N MET A 41 -15.12 8.06 -6.58
CA MET A 41 -13.67 8.28 -6.63
C MET A 41 -13.08 8.24 -5.23
N SER A 42 -11.92 7.61 -5.08
CA SER A 42 -11.19 7.65 -3.81
C SER A 42 -10.61 9.06 -3.59
N LYS A 43 -10.41 9.48 -2.32
CA LYS A 43 -9.84 10.81 -2.02
C LYS A 43 -8.49 11.09 -2.71
N PRO A 44 -7.51 10.16 -2.73
CA PRO A 44 -6.26 10.46 -3.41
C PRO A 44 -6.39 10.43 -4.94
N GLU A 45 -7.35 9.69 -5.51
CA GLU A 45 -7.66 9.76 -6.94
C GLU A 45 -8.31 11.10 -7.32
N TYR A 46 -9.26 11.57 -6.50
CA TYR A 46 -9.83 12.90 -6.61
C TYR A 46 -8.75 13.99 -6.53
N PHE A 47 -7.84 13.86 -5.56
CA PHE A 47 -6.68 14.76 -5.41
C PHE A 47 -5.83 14.79 -6.69
N LEU A 48 -5.45 13.63 -7.22
CA LEU A 48 -4.62 13.52 -8.40
C LEU A 48 -5.30 14.11 -9.65
N LEU A 49 -6.60 13.89 -9.82
CA LEU A 49 -7.37 14.43 -10.93
C LEU A 49 -7.46 15.96 -10.90
N HIS A 50 -7.67 16.56 -9.73
CA HIS A 50 -7.91 18.00 -9.59
C HIS A 50 -6.63 18.81 -9.33
N ARG A 51 -5.48 18.14 -9.20
CA ARG A 51 -4.22 18.78 -8.80
C ARG A 51 -3.74 19.82 -9.78
N ASP A 52 -3.74 19.52 -11.08
CA ASP A 52 -3.15 20.44 -12.07
C ASP A 52 -3.97 21.73 -12.17
N ALA A 53 -5.31 21.62 -12.08
CA ALA A 53 -6.21 22.76 -11.96
C ALA A 53 -5.99 23.55 -10.65
N ALA A 54 -5.76 22.86 -9.52
CA ALA A 54 -5.44 23.51 -8.25
C ALA A 54 -4.08 24.21 -8.25
N ARG A 55 -3.08 23.63 -8.93
CA ARG A 55 -1.74 24.22 -9.11
C ARG A 55 -1.85 25.50 -9.93
N GLU A 56 -2.54 25.46 -11.06
CA GLU A 56 -2.77 26.63 -11.90
C GLU A 56 -3.51 27.74 -11.15
N ALA A 57 -4.58 27.39 -10.41
CA ALA A 57 -5.31 28.34 -9.59
C ALA A 57 -4.44 28.95 -8.48
N HIS A 58 -3.58 28.14 -7.85
CA HIS A 58 -2.66 28.62 -6.81
C HIS A 58 -1.57 29.55 -7.36
N GLU A 59 -1.06 29.27 -8.56
CA GLU A 59 0.00 30.07 -9.20
C GLU A 59 -0.49 31.42 -9.69
N LYS A 60 -1.76 31.50 -10.13
CA LYS A 60 -2.33 32.76 -10.63
C LYS A 60 -2.43 33.84 -9.55
N ARG A 61 -2.38 33.52 -8.25
CA ARG A 61 -2.49 34.44 -7.09
C ARG A 61 -3.67 35.42 -7.10
N ASP A 62 -4.48 35.41 -8.15
CA ASP A 62 -5.67 36.22 -8.33
C ASP A 62 -6.76 35.62 -7.44
N GLU A 63 -7.00 36.33 -6.34
CA GLU A 63 -7.89 35.97 -5.23
C GLU A 63 -7.38 34.79 -4.38
N VAL A 64 -6.75 35.14 -3.24
CA VAL A 64 -6.22 34.26 -2.19
C VAL A 64 -7.25 33.22 -1.68
N PHE A 65 -8.52 33.35 -2.05
CA PHE A 65 -9.56 32.36 -1.88
C PHE A 65 -10.49 32.32 -3.09
N SER A 66 -10.01 31.98 -4.29
CA SER A 66 -10.94 31.62 -5.38
C SER A 66 -11.80 30.46 -4.86
N GLU A 67 -13.04 30.75 -4.49
CA GLU A 67 -13.97 29.77 -3.93
C GLU A 67 -14.31 28.67 -4.95
N GLY A 68 -13.83 28.80 -6.20
CA GLY A 68 -14.07 27.87 -7.28
C GLY A 68 -13.32 26.54 -7.18
N ASN A 69 -12.10 26.50 -6.60
CA ASN A 69 -11.33 25.24 -6.59
C ASN A 69 -11.62 24.39 -5.35
N VAL A 70 -12.34 23.28 -5.56
CA VAL A 70 -12.76 22.35 -4.49
C VAL A 70 -11.56 21.69 -3.81
N LEU A 71 -10.47 21.39 -4.53
CA LEU A 71 -9.28 20.78 -3.94
C LEU A 71 -8.54 21.74 -3.01
N LEU A 72 -8.43 23.02 -3.38
CA LEU A 72 -7.86 24.05 -2.50
C LEU A 72 -8.70 24.22 -1.23
N LYS A 73 -10.04 24.15 -1.32
CA LYS A 73 -10.94 24.15 -0.16
C LYS A 73 -10.71 22.94 0.76
N GLU A 74 -10.50 21.76 0.19
CA GLU A 74 -10.19 20.54 0.96
C GLU A 74 -8.82 20.65 1.65
N LEU A 75 -7.80 21.13 0.94
CA LEU A 75 -6.47 21.39 1.50
C LEU A 75 -6.54 22.41 2.65
N LYS A 76 -7.32 23.48 2.51
CA LYS A 76 -7.55 24.44 3.59
C LYS A 76 -8.20 23.78 4.80
N THR A 77 -9.23 22.97 4.58
CA THR A 77 -9.91 22.22 5.64
C THR A 77 -8.95 21.26 6.36
N MET A 78 -8.04 20.61 5.63
CA MET A 78 -7.01 19.76 6.20
C MET A 78 -6.00 20.55 7.04
N PHE A 79 -5.53 21.69 6.51
CA PHE A 79 -4.61 22.58 7.21
C PHE A 79 -5.22 23.10 8.51
N ASP A 80 -6.43 23.63 8.45
CA ASP A 80 -7.15 24.15 9.62
C ASP A 80 -7.37 23.04 10.64
N TRP A 81 -7.70 21.82 10.21
CA TRP A 81 -7.81 20.67 11.10
C TRP A 81 -6.49 20.34 11.81
N MET A 82 -5.34 20.40 11.11
CA MET A 82 -4.02 20.19 11.72
C MET A 82 -3.60 21.34 12.64
N ALA A 83 -4.13 22.54 12.40
CA ALA A 83 -3.88 23.73 13.19
C ALA A 83 -4.72 23.82 14.47
N GLN A 84 -5.82 23.07 14.59
CA GLN A 84 -6.68 23.06 15.77
C GLN A 84 -5.87 22.81 17.05
N GLU A 85 -5.98 23.69 18.05
CA GLU A 85 -5.46 23.37 19.36
C GLU A 85 -6.43 22.48 20.13
N PRO A 86 -5.98 21.30 20.64
CA PRO A 86 -6.83 20.42 21.44
C PRO A 86 -7.36 21.08 22.73
N ASN A 87 -6.79 22.23 23.13
CA ASN A 87 -7.15 22.96 24.35
C ASN A 87 -7.77 24.35 24.07
N ILE A 88 -8.18 24.69 22.84
CA ILE A 88 -8.86 25.97 22.58
C ILE A 88 -10.21 26.03 23.33
N GLU A 89 -10.92 24.92 23.51
CA GLU A 89 -12.16 24.92 24.31
C GLU A 89 -11.92 25.30 25.77
N LEU A 90 -10.84 24.84 26.39
CA LEU A 90 -10.44 25.24 27.75
C LEU A 90 -9.96 26.71 27.86
N ARG A 91 -9.62 27.35 26.74
CA ARG A 91 -9.25 28.77 26.69
C ARG A 91 -10.39 29.70 26.27
N LYS A 92 -11.44 29.19 25.62
CA LYS A 92 -12.63 29.98 25.27
C LYS A 92 -13.27 30.61 26.52
N ASP A 93 -13.23 29.92 27.66
CA ASP A 93 -13.75 30.45 28.93
C ASP A 93 -12.99 31.67 29.47
N ARG A 94 -11.73 31.88 29.06
CA ARG A 94 -10.91 33.03 29.50
C ARG A 94 -10.92 34.20 28.52
N ILE A 95 -11.46 34.02 27.31
CA ILE A 95 -11.42 34.99 26.20
C ILE A 95 -12.81 35.57 25.88
N THR A 96 -13.84 35.31 26.69
CA THR A 96 -15.20 35.84 26.49
C THR A 96 -15.37 37.35 26.74
N ARG A 97 -14.31 38.16 26.85
CA ARG A 97 -14.44 39.62 27.11
C ARG A 97 -13.66 40.58 26.20
N THR A 98 -12.88 40.11 25.24
CA THR A 98 -12.15 41.00 24.32
C THR A 98 -12.57 40.75 22.88
N SER A 99 -13.31 41.71 22.32
CA SER A 99 -13.67 41.93 20.89
C SER A 99 -14.03 40.71 20.03
N LYS A 100 -15.33 40.59 19.73
CA LYS A 100 -15.94 39.64 18.79
C LYS A 100 -15.42 39.76 17.34
N GLU A 101 -14.71 40.85 17.00
CA GLU A 101 -14.23 41.13 15.64
C GLU A 101 -12.88 40.49 15.29
N ASP A 102 -12.03 40.14 16.27
CA ASP A 102 -10.72 39.51 16.00
C ASP A 102 -10.77 37.98 15.93
N SER A 103 -11.93 37.38 16.22
CA SER A 103 -12.09 35.92 16.33
C SER A 103 -12.07 35.19 14.97
N SER A 104 -12.18 35.92 13.85
CA SER A 104 -12.10 35.35 12.50
C SER A 104 -10.70 35.40 11.90
N LYS A 105 -9.66 35.73 12.69
CA LYS A 105 -8.28 35.67 12.23
C LYS A 105 -7.91 34.20 11.98
N MET A 106 -8.09 33.78 10.73
CA MET A 106 -7.75 32.43 10.25
C MET A 106 -6.37 32.06 10.76
N ILE A 107 -6.23 30.84 11.27
CA ILE A 107 -4.91 30.32 11.64
C ILE A 107 -4.12 30.22 10.34
N THR A 108 -3.08 31.05 10.22
CA THR A 108 -2.24 31.11 9.02
C THR A 108 -1.01 30.21 9.13
N ARG A 109 -0.63 29.79 10.34
CA ARG A 109 0.64 29.11 10.63
C ARG A 109 0.51 28.03 11.70
N ILE A 110 1.21 26.91 11.54
CA ILE A 110 1.28 25.81 12.51
C ILE A 110 2.72 25.68 13.03
N PRO A 111 3.02 26.01 14.30
CA PRO A 111 4.36 25.84 14.83
C PRO A 111 4.77 24.35 14.94
N LEU A 112 6.03 24.00 14.66
CA LEU A 112 6.56 22.63 14.68
C LEU A 112 6.27 21.89 15.99
N ARG A 113 6.42 22.57 17.14
CA ARG A 113 6.11 22.02 18.47
C ARG A 113 4.65 21.57 18.57
N HIS A 114 3.74 22.31 17.94
CA HIS A 114 2.32 22.01 17.93
C HIS A 114 2.04 20.80 17.05
N PHE A 115 2.61 20.79 15.85
CA PHE A 115 2.53 19.66 14.93
C PHE A 115 3.06 18.36 15.56
N LYS A 116 4.24 18.40 16.20
CA LYS A 116 4.83 17.25 16.91
C LYS A 116 3.95 16.74 18.06
N ARG A 117 3.32 17.64 18.81
CA ARG A 117 2.41 17.26 19.89
C ARG A 117 1.17 16.53 19.36
N ARG A 118 0.67 16.92 18.18
CA ARG A 118 -0.48 16.30 17.49
C ARG A 118 -0.08 15.20 16.51
N LEU A 119 1.18 14.78 16.51
CA LEU A 119 1.69 13.85 15.52
C LEU A 119 0.93 12.50 15.54
N PRO A 120 0.54 11.93 16.70
CA PRO A 120 -0.27 10.70 16.72
C PRO A 120 -1.62 10.86 16.01
N GLU A 121 -2.33 11.97 16.24
CA GLU A 121 -3.64 12.25 15.62
C GLU A 121 -3.49 12.58 14.13
N ILE A 122 -2.47 13.35 13.77
CA ILE A 122 -2.15 13.66 12.37
C ILE A 122 -1.74 12.39 11.64
N HIS A 123 -0.96 11.49 12.26
CA HIS A 123 -0.59 10.21 11.66
C HIS A 123 -1.80 9.30 11.48
N ARG A 124 -2.77 9.34 12.39
CA ARG A 124 -4.03 8.58 12.27
C ARG A 124 -4.90 9.08 11.11
N LYS A 125 -4.98 10.40 10.90
CA LYS A 125 -5.88 11.01 9.90
C LYS A 125 -5.21 11.23 8.54
N PHE A 126 -3.94 11.62 8.54
CA PHE A 126 -3.13 12.02 7.39
C PHE A 126 -1.72 11.38 7.46
N PRO A 127 -1.61 10.04 7.40
CA PRO A 127 -0.34 9.34 7.59
C PRO A 127 0.76 9.78 6.63
N ILE A 128 0.40 10.12 5.39
CA ILE A 128 1.35 10.56 4.36
C ILE A 128 1.95 11.94 4.71
N LEU A 129 1.16 12.83 5.30
CA LEU A 129 1.60 14.18 5.68
C LEU A 129 2.37 14.20 7.00
N ALA A 130 2.02 13.30 7.94
CA ALA A 130 2.61 13.26 9.28
C ALA A 130 4.14 13.16 9.27
N SER A 131 4.72 12.44 8.31
CA SER A 131 6.18 12.25 8.19
C SER A 131 6.89 13.35 7.41
N SER A 132 6.16 14.33 6.86
CA SER A 132 6.70 15.26 5.87
C SER A 132 6.91 16.69 6.38
N PHE A 133 6.78 16.97 7.69
CA PHE A 133 6.86 18.36 8.20
C PHE A 133 8.11 19.10 7.76
N ALA A 134 9.29 18.51 7.94
CA ALA A 134 10.56 19.14 7.58
C ALA A 134 10.72 19.39 6.06
N ARG A 135 9.86 18.79 5.23
CA ARG A 135 9.82 19.02 3.78
C ARG A 135 8.77 20.04 3.39
N MET A 136 7.75 20.20 4.24
CA MET A 136 6.71 21.21 4.09
C MET A 136 7.22 22.59 4.51
N ASP A 137 7.96 22.65 5.63
CA ASP A 137 8.64 23.86 6.14
C ASP A 137 9.85 24.18 5.24
N SER A 138 9.59 24.97 4.20
CA SER A 138 10.53 25.20 3.10
C SER A 138 11.62 26.22 3.46
N ASP A 139 11.30 27.14 4.36
CA ASP A 139 12.21 28.17 4.86
C ASP A 139 12.91 27.78 6.18
N ASN A 140 12.58 26.63 6.77
CA ASN A 140 13.11 26.09 8.02
C ASN A 140 12.88 27.02 9.22
N ASN A 141 11.81 27.82 9.21
CA ASN A 141 11.50 28.75 10.30
C ASN A 141 10.82 28.05 11.51
N ALA A 142 10.56 26.75 11.42
CA ALA A 142 9.82 25.93 12.40
C ALA A 142 8.33 26.29 12.55
N TRP A 143 7.77 26.91 11.52
CA TRP A 143 6.34 27.16 11.30
C TRP A 143 5.97 26.61 9.94
N LEU A 144 4.77 26.05 9.86
CA LEU A 144 4.22 25.61 8.59
C LEU A 144 3.13 26.59 8.18
N ASP A 145 3.40 27.38 7.16
CA ASP A 145 2.44 28.31 6.59
C ASP A 145 1.47 27.58 5.64
N TYR A 146 0.27 28.13 5.46
CA TYR A 146 -0.71 27.55 4.54
C TYR A 146 -0.16 27.48 3.10
N GLU A 147 0.56 28.52 2.66
CA GLU A 147 1.17 28.55 1.32
C GLU A 147 2.21 27.44 1.13
N GLU A 148 3.05 27.22 2.13
CA GLU A 148 4.06 26.15 2.12
C GLU A 148 3.39 24.77 2.10
N PHE A 149 2.36 24.58 2.92
CA PHE A 149 1.57 23.36 2.94
C PHE A 149 0.92 23.05 1.58
N VAL A 150 0.27 24.03 0.95
CA VAL A 150 -0.38 23.86 -0.37
C VAL A 150 0.68 23.63 -1.45
N THR A 151 1.77 24.40 -1.44
CA THR A 151 2.88 24.25 -2.38
C THR A 151 3.45 22.85 -2.30
N PHE A 152 3.71 22.35 -1.09
CA PHE A 152 4.14 20.97 -0.87
C PHE A 152 3.11 19.98 -1.42
N CYS A 153 1.83 20.14 -1.08
CA CYS A 153 0.78 19.22 -1.52
C CYS A 153 0.66 19.12 -3.05
N LEU A 154 0.85 20.24 -3.76
CA LEU A 154 0.64 20.32 -5.21
C LEU A 154 1.91 20.03 -6.03
N LYS A 155 3.10 20.32 -5.49
CA LYS A 155 4.37 20.26 -6.24
C LYS A 155 5.29 19.12 -5.82
N ASP A 156 5.11 18.55 -4.63
CA ASP A 156 6.04 17.53 -4.14
C ASP A 156 5.88 16.17 -4.84
N GLN A 157 6.82 15.83 -5.72
CA GLN A 157 6.78 14.58 -6.49
C GLN A 157 6.72 13.33 -5.62
N ARG A 158 7.40 13.32 -4.47
CA ARG A 158 7.41 12.17 -3.57
C ARG A 158 6.04 11.98 -2.90
N LEU A 159 5.39 13.05 -2.47
CA LEU A 159 4.01 12.99 -1.97
C LEU A 159 3.09 12.43 -3.06
N LEU A 160 3.25 12.87 -4.30
CA LEU A 160 2.44 12.41 -5.43
C LEU A 160 2.65 10.93 -5.70
N GLU A 161 3.89 10.45 -5.67
CA GLU A 161 4.19 9.02 -5.76
C GLU A 161 3.58 8.24 -4.58
N LEU A 162 3.62 8.78 -3.36
CA LEU A 162 3.02 8.14 -2.19
C LEU A 162 1.49 8.10 -2.28
N MET A 163 0.85 9.16 -2.80
CA MET A 163 -0.60 9.21 -3.01
C MET A 163 -1.03 8.27 -4.14
N ARG A 164 -0.28 8.21 -5.25
CA ARG A 164 -0.48 7.20 -6.30
C ARG A 164 -0.31 5.79 -5.74
N ARG A 165 0.69 5.57 -4.89
CA ARG A 165 0.86 4.26 -4.21
C ARG A 165 -0.26 3.96 -3.22
N SER A 166 -0.94 4.95 -2.65
CA SER A 166 -2.03 4.71 -1.69
C SER A 166 -3.40 4.53 -2.34
N THR A 167 -3.63 5.01 -3.57
CA THR A 167 -4.84 4.67 -4.36
C THR A 167 -4.84 3.24 -4.86
N VAL A 168 -3.65 2.65 -4.96
CA VAL A 168 -3.39 1.33 -5.54
C VAL A 168 -4.01 0.22 -4.71
N VAL A 169 -4.14 0.33 -3.38
CA VAL A 169 -4.80 -0.70 -2.55
C VAL A 169 -5.96 -0.11 -1.78
N GLN A 170 -7.16 -0.63 -2.02
CA GLN A 170 -8.40 -0.27 -1.33
C GLN A 170 -8.88 -1.43 -0.47
N VAL A 171 -9.36 -1.12 0.73
CA VAL A 171 -9.89 -2.12 1.67
C VAL A 171 -11.34 -1.76 1.98
N TYR A 172 -12.26 -2.61 1.55
CA TYR A 172 -13.69 -2.49 1.82
C TYR A 172 -14.09 -3.45 2.94
N GLY A 173 -15.00 -3.03 3.80
CA GLY A 173 -15.72 -3.97 4.67
C GLY A 173 -16.82 -4.65 3.87
N LEU A 174 -17.17 -5.88 4.23
CA LEU A 174 -18.37 -6.53 3.74
C LEU A 174 -19.46 -6.46 4.81
N ASP A 175 -20.66 -6.06 4.43
CA ASP A 175 -21.82 -6.18 5.29
C ASP A 175 -22.40 -7.61 5.26
N ALA A 176 -23.45 -7.86 6.05
CA ALA A 176 -24.10 -9.16 6.11
C ALA A 176 -24.75 -9.60 4.77
N SER A 177 -25.00 -8.66 3.85
CA SER A 177 -25.50 -8.95 2.51
C SER A 177 -24.39 -9.24 1.48
N GLY A 178 -23.12 -9.07 1.88
CA GLY A 178 -21.97 -9.13 0.98
C GLY A 178 -21.76 -7.85 0.16
N ALA A 179 -22.49 -6.77 0.45
CA ALA A 179 -22.26 -5.50 -0.20
C ALA A 179 -20.98 -4.85 0.33
N ARG A 180 -20.24 -4.20 -0.58
CA ARG A 180 -19.01 -3.49 -0.24
C ARG A 180 -19.36 -2.19 0.46
N VAL A 181 -19.02 -2.10 1.74
CA VAL A 181 -19.12 -0.86 2.52
C VAL A 181 -17.74 -0.24 2.60
N TYR A 182 -17.62 0.99 2.10
CA TYR A 182 -16.35 1.71 2.18
C TYR A 182 -16.00 1.95 3.64
N LYS A 183 -14.81 1.52 4.05
CA LYS A 183 -14.27 1.79 5.37
C LYS A 183 -13.74 3.22 5.40
N ASP A 184 -14.66 4.18 5.26
CA ASP A 184 -14.32 5.55 5.61
C ASP A 184 -14.03 5.54 7.11
N PHE A 185 -12.97 6.26 7.46
CA PHE A 185 -12.29 6.32 8.75
C PHE A 185 -13.18 6.02 9.98
N PRO A 186 -12.61 5.42 11.05
CA PRO A 186 -13.33 4.98 12.24
C PRO A 186 -13.78 6.18 13.10
N SER A 187 -14.67 7.02 12.57
CA SER A 187 -15.32 8.13 13.26
C SER A 187 -16.53 7.66 14.08
N HIS A 188 -16.85 6.38 14.07
CA HIS A 188 -17.86 5.77 14.93
C HIS A 188 -17.24 4.93 16.07
N MET A 189 -16.05 5.29 16.57
CA MET A 189 -15.56 4.71 17.81
C MET A 189 -16.34 5.29 19.00
N CYS A 190 -17.26 4.51 19.56
CA CYS A 190 -17.89 4.80 20.85
C CYS A 190 -16.81 4.94 21.94
N GLU A 191 -16.85 6.03 22.70
CA GLU A 191 -15.95 6.33 23.82
C GLU A 191 -16.18 5.45 25.08
N MET A 192 -17.00 4.39 24.98
CA MET A 192 -17.42 3.61 26.15
C MET A 192 -16.64 2.31 26.31
N SER A 193 -15.65 2.38 27.21
CA SER A 193 -14.92 1.41 28.08
C SER A 193 -15.18 -0.11 28.08
N THR A 194 -15.89 -0.71 27.12
CA THR A 194 -15.96 -2.16 26.94
C THR A 194 -15.27 -2.54 25.63
N PRO A 195 -14.54 -3.68 25.56
CA PRO A 195 -14.04 -4.17 24.28
C PRO A 195 -15.24 -4.40 23.38
N MET A 196 -15.44 -3.53 22.38
CA MET A 196 -16.58 -3.64 21.48
C MET A 196 -16.55 -5.02 20.83
N PRO A 197 -17.69 -5.71 20.72
CA PRO A 197 -17.78 -6.91 19.90
C PRO A 197 -17.27 -6.54 18.52
N LEU A 198 -16.33 -7.34 17.98
CA LEU A 198 -15.82 -7.15 16.63
C LEU A 198 -17.02 -7.04 15.70
N LEU A 199 -17.18 -5.88 15.06
CA LEU A 199 -18.34 -5.65 14.21
C LEU A 199 -18.22 -6.60 13.01
N PRO A 200 -19.32 -7.09 12.43
CA PRO A 200 -19.24 -8.07 11.33
C PRO A 200 -18.33 -7.61 10.17
N TRP A 201 -18.33 -6.31 9.84
CA TRP A 201 -17.45 -5.70 8.85
C TRP A 201 -15.97 -5.60 9.27
N GLU A 202 -15.66 -5.90 10.53
CA GLU A 202 -14.30 -6.07 11.02
C GLU A 202 -13.77 -7.49 10.80
N THR A 203 -14.65 -8.45 10.47
CA THR A 203 -14.27 -9.85 10.21
C THR A 203 -14.14 -10.17 8.73
N ALA A 204 -14.97 -9.55 7.87
CA ALA A 204 -15.00 -9.76 6.44
C ALA A 204 -14.57 -8.50 5.67
N HIS A 205 -13.61 -8.63 4.76
CA HIS A 205 -13.05 -7.51 4.00
C HIS A 205 -12.73 -7.91 2.56
N VAL A 206 -12.90 -6.98 1.62
CA VAL A 206 -12.35 -7.09 0.25
C VAL A 206 -11.15 -6.17 0.15
N VAL A 207 -10.00 -6.73 -0.20
CA VAL A 207 -8.77 -5.99 -0.46
C VAL A 207 -8.53 -5.99 -1.96
N GLU A 208 -8.70 -4.83 -2.56
CA GLU A 208 -8.55 -4.59 -4.00
C GLU A 208 -7.24 -3.88 -4.28
N TRP A 209 -6.40 -4.47 -5.13
CA TRP A 209 -5.14 -3.91 -5.60
C TRP A 209 -5.20 -3.63 -7.09
N ARG A 210 -5.18 -2.35 -7.47
CA ARG A 210 -5.15 -1.88 -8.87
C ARG A 210 -3.70 -1.66 -9.31
N ILE A 211 -3.21 -2.45 -10.25
CA ILE A 211 -1.85 -2.35 -10.78
C ILE A 211 -1.87 -1.57 -12.08
N GLU A 212 -1.42 -0.32 -12.02
CA GLU A 212 -1.28 0.54 -13.19
C GLU A 212 0.05 0.28 -13.93
N GLY A 213 0.07 0.54 -15.25
CA GLY A 213 1.30 0.44 -16.05
C GLY A 213 1.86 -0.98 -16.21
N LEU A 214 1.02 -1.99 -15.98
CA LEU A 214 1.33 -3.38 -16.32
C LEU A 214 0.86 -3.68 -17.74
N GLN A 215 1.81 -3.81 -18.66
CA GLN A 215 1.55 -4.19 -20.03
C GLN A 215 1.67 -5.71 -20.16
N LEU A 216 0.52 -6.37 -20.09
CA LEU A 216 0.40 -7.79 -20.38
C LEU A 216 0.49 -8.00 -21.89
N SER A 217 1.24 -9.01 -22.29
CA SER A 217 1.33 -9.39 -23.69
C SER A 217 0.97 -10.86 -23.88
N ARG A 218 0.53 -11.21 -25.09
CA ARG A 218 0.31 -12.62 -25.48
C ARG A 218 1.64 -13.38 -25.46
N LYS A 219 1.54 -14.72 -25.41
CA LYS A 219 2.69 -15.62 -25.34
C LYS A 219 3.79 -15.23 -26.33
N GLY A 220 5.01 -15.10 -25.82
CA GLY A 220 6.21 -14.76 -26.61
C GLY A 220 6.69 -13.32 -26.42
N SER A 221 5.81 -12.39 -26.04
CA SER A 221 6.20 -11.00 -25.78
C SER A 221 6.55 -10.76 -24.31
N PRO A 222 7.49 -9.84 -24.03
CA PRO A 222 7.85 -9.49 -22.66
C PRO A 222 6.69 -8.79 -21.96
N THR A 223 6.41 -9.19 -20.72
CA THR A 223 5.54 -8.42 -19.83
C THR A 223 6.32 -7.24 -19.28
N ILE A 224 5.80 -6.02 -19.41
CA ILE A 224 6.48 -4.81 -18.95
C ILE A 224 5.68 -4.21 -17.80
N TYR A 225 6.36 -3.86 -16.71
CA TYR A 225 5.78 -3.12 -15.60
C TYR A 225 6.58 -1.85 -15.37
N ALA A 226 5.93 -0.69 -15.48
CA ALA A 226 6.57 0.62 -15.32
C ALA A 226 7.85 0.76 -16.18
N GLY A 227 7.79 0.31 -17.44
CA GLY A 227 8.92 0.35 -18.39
C GLY A 227 10.00 -0.71 -18.19
N THR A 228 9.87 -1.59 -17.19
CA THR A 228 10.84 -2.67 -16.92
C THR A 228 10.26 -4.04 -17.27
N GLU A 229 11.02 -4.89 -17.96
CA GLU A 229 10.61 -6.27 -18.22
C GLU A 229 10.51 -7.09 -16.93
N VAL A 230 9.35 -7.72 -16.72
CA VAL A 230 9.12 -8.66 -15.62
C VAL A 230 9.47 -10.07 -16.09
N ARG A 231 10.40 -10.71 -15.38
CA ARG A 231 10.79 -12.09 -15.66
C ARG A 231 9.83 -13.09 -15.02
N ALA A 232 9.79 -14.32 -15.56
CA ALA A 232 9.01 -15.39 -14.96
C ALA A 232 9.48 -15.71 -13.53
N GLY A 233 8.51 -15.89 -12.62
CA GLY A 233 8.78 -16.05 -11.20
C GLY A 233 9.13 -14.76 -10.43
N SER A 234 9.24 -13.61 -11.12
CA SER A 234 9.33 -12.31 -10.44
C SER A 234 7.95 -11.83 -9.99
N SER A 235 7.88 -11.31 -8.76
CA SER A 235 6.65 -10.73 -8.19
C SER A 235 6.71 -9.23 -8.09
N ILE A 236 5.57 -8.57 -8.30
CA ILE A 236 5.28 -7.22 -7.86
C ILE A 236 4.61 -7.33 -6.48
N ALA A 237 4.93 -6.44 -5.54
CA ALA A 237 4.31 -6.42 -4.23
C ALA A 237 3.36 -5.22 -4.10
N SER A 238 2.21 -5.43 -3.48
CA SER A 238 1.31 -4.35 -3.11
C SER A 238 1.91 -3.52 -1.96
N PRO A 239 1.48 -2.26 -1.80
CA PRO A 239 1.55 -1.57 -0.52
C PRO A 239 0.99 -2.44 0.63
N PRO A 240 1.51 -2.27 1.87
CA PRO A 240 0.95 -2.94 3.03
C PRO A 240 -0.47 -2.43 3.31
N PHE A 241 -1.35 -3.34 3.72
CA PHE A 241 -2.73 -3.03 4.08
C PHE A 241 -3.10 -3.72 5.39
N ARG A 242 -4.14 -3.21 6.05
CA ARG A 242 -4.73 -3.82 7.25
C ARG A 242 -6.15 -4.25 6.95
N ALA A 243 -6.43 -5.55 7.06
CA ALA A 243 -7.74 -6.14 6.84
C ALA A 243 -7.96 -7.28 7.83
N ALA A 244 -9.20 -7.46 8.29
CA ALA A 244 -9.58 -8.50 9.25
C ALA A 244 -8.66 -8.57 10.50
N GLY A 245 -8.24 -7.42 11.02
CA GLY A 245 -7.35 -7.31 12.20
C GLY A 245 -5.86 -7.56 11.93
N VAL A 246 -5.48 -8.10 10.77
CA VAL A 246 -4.09 -8.41 10.42
C VAL A 246 -3.49 -7.40 9.43
N CYS A 247 -2.16 -7.26 9.43
CA CYS A 247 -1.43 -6.37 8.53
C CYS A 247 -0.51 -7.20 7.63
N GLY A 248 -0.64 -7.05 6.32
CA GLY A 248 0.16 -7.81 5.35
C GLY A 248 0.20 -7.11 3.99
N PHE A 249 0.60 -7.84 2.96
CA PHE A 249 0.67 -7.33 1.59
C PHE A 249 0.38 -8.46 0.59
N LEU A 250 -0.01 -8.10 -0.63
CA LEU A 250 -0.19 -9.03 -1.74
C LEU A 250 1.07 -9.09 -2.60
N ARG A 251 1.27 -10.24 -3.24
CA ARG A 251 2.26 -10.42 -4.30
C ARG A 251 1.54 -10.88 -5.56
N PHE A 252 1.91 -10.29 -6.69
CA PHE A 252 1.40 -10.66 -8.00
C PHE A 252 2.56 -11.02 -8.93
N TRP A 253 2.50 -12.21 -9.52
CA TRP A 253 3.46 -12.72 -10.49
C TRP A 253 2.82 -12.70 -11.88
N PRO A 254 3.03 -11.66 -12.70
CA PRO A 254 2.31 -11.47 -13.96
C PRO A 254 2.78 -12.42 -15.09
N ARG A 255 3.85 -13.20 -14.86
CA ARG A 255 4.36 -14.25 -15.77
C ARG A 255 4.41 -15.63 -15.10
N GLY A 256 3.48 -15.86 -14.18
CA GLY A 256 3.40 -17.09 -13.40
C GLY A 256 4.41 -17.16 -12.26
N TYR A 257 4.10 -18.02 -11.29
CA TYR A 257 4.88 -18.20 -10.07
C TYR A 257 6.26 -18.81 -10.31
N TRP A 258 6.38 -19.69 -11.30
CA TRP A 258 7.59 -20.47 -11.53
C TRP A 258 8.61 -19.72 -12.37
N THR A 259 9.87 -19.71 -11.91
CA THR A 259 11.00 -19.29 -12.76
C THR A 259 11.16 -20.22 -13.95
N GLU A 260 11.81 -19.75 -15.02
CA GLU A 260 12.09 -20.59 -16.20
C GLU A 260 12.84 -21.88 -15.84
N SER A 261 13.84 -21.78 -14.96
CA SER A 261 14.62 -22.93 -14.49
C SER A 261 13.74 -23.95 -13.76
N MET A 262 12.78 -23.49 -12.95
CA MET A 262 11.84 -24.36 -12.25
C MET A 262 10.84 -25.01 -13.22
N ARG A 263 10.36 -24.27 -14.23
CA ARG A 263 9.49 -24.81 -15.27
C ARG A 263 10.18 -25.90 -16.09
N ARG A 264 11.44 -25.69 -16.50
CA ARG A 264 12.22 -26.71 -17.21
C ARG A 264 12.42 -27.97 -16.35
N ARG A 265 12.70 -27.80 -15.06
CA ARG A 265 12.84 -28.93 -14.13
C ARG A 265 11.54 -29.70 -13.97
N LYS A 266 10.41 -29.01 -13.88
CA LYS A 266 9.08 -29.64 -13.81
C LYS A 266 8.70 -30.35 -15.10
N ALA A 267 8.95 -29.74 -16.25
CA ALA A 267 8.70 -30.34 -17.56
C ALA A 267 9.51 -31.64 -17.79
N ALA A 268 10.65 -31.80 -17.10
CA ALA A 268 11.43 -33.03 -17.13
C ALA A 268 10.91 -34.11 -16.15
N MET A 269 9.96 -33.80 -15.27
CA MET A 269 9.38 -34.80 -14.37
C MET A 269 8.38 -35.69 -15.13
N PRO A 270 8.31 -36.99 -14.82
CA PRO A 270 7.30 -37.88 -15.39
C PRO A 270 5.88 -37.40 -15.09
N PRO A 271 4.93 -37.52 -16.04
CA PRO A 271 3.51 -37.26 -15.78
C PRO A 271 3.01 -38.01 -14.54
N GLY A 272 2.25 -37.35 -13.69
CA GLY A 272 1.69 -37.94 -12.45
C GLY A 272 2.56 -37.77 -11.19
N MET A 273 3.85 -37.42 -11.32
CA MET A 273 4.67 -37.11 -10.13
C MET A 273 4.33 -35.74 -9.53
N GLU A 274 3.73 -34.84 -10.30
CA GLU A 274 3.41 -33.49 -9.85
C GLU A 274 2.32 -33.45 -8.77
N GLU A 275 1.31 -34.32 -8.87
CA GLU A 275 0.24 -34.42 -7.87
C GLU A 275 0.76 -34.93 -6.52
N LEU A 276 1.68 -35.91 -6.55
CA LEU A 276 2.35 -36.45 -5.37
C LEU A 276 3.17 -35.38 -4.62
N VAL A 277 3.80 -34.47 -5.35
CA VAL A 277 4.59 -33.38 -4.77
C VAL A 277 3.70 -32.24 -4.27
N ALA A 278 2.54 -32.01 -4.89
CA ALA A 278 1.60 -30.97 -4.49
C ALA A 278 0.92 -31.27 -3.15
N GLY A 279 0.84 -32.55 -2.74
CA GLY A 279 0.79 -32.99 -1.34
C GLY A 279 -0.39 -32.50 -0.49
N GLY A 280 -1.44 -31.93 -1.08
CA GLY A 280 -2.59 -31.41 -0.35
C GLY A 280 -3.70 -30.91 -1.28
N PRO A 281 -4.87 -30.58 -0.72
CA PRO A 281 -6.06 -30.14 -1.47
C PRO A 281 -5.83 -28.83 -2.24
N CYS A 282 -4.84 -28.03 -1.83
CA CYS A 282 -4.43 -26.81 -2.53
C CYS A 282 -3.14 -27.06 -3.31
N GLY A 283 -3.26 -27.48 -4.57
CA GLY A 283 -2.13 -27.59 -5.47
C GLY A 283 -1.43 -26.25 -5.71
N LEU A 284 -0.11 -26.29 -5.95
CA LEU A 284 0.62 -25.12 -6.44
C LEU A 284 0.10 -24.71 -7.82
N PRO A 285 0.19 -23.41 -8.18
CA PRO A 285 -0.10 -22.97 -9.54
C PRO A 285 0.61 -23.84 -10.59
N GLY A 286 -0.07 -24.17 -11.68
CA GLY A 286 0.52 -24.93 -12.78
C GLY A 286 1.72 -24.19 -13.40
N PRO A 287 2.67 -24.90 -14.06
CA PRO A 287 3.79 -24.27 -14.75
C PRO A 287 3.36 -23.39 -15.93
N ASP A 288 2.16 -23.63 -16.46
CA ASP A 288 1.61 -22.96 -17.64
C ASP A 288 0.64 -21.81 -17.31
N THR A 289 0.47 -21.46 -16.04
CA THR A 289 -0.40 -20.34 -15.66
C THR A 289 0.23 -19.02 -16.06
N TRP A 290 -0.55 -18.11 -16.65
CA TRP A 290 -0.03 -16.82 -17.10
C TRP A 290 0.28 -15.89 -15.92
N CYS A 291 -0.48 -15.96 -14.83
CA CYS A 291 -0.17 -15.25 -13.59
C CYS A 291 -0.33 -16.10 -12.33
N CYS A 292 0.02 -15.51 -11.20
CA CYS A 292 -0.28 -15.99 -9.86
C CYS A 292 -0.45 -14.79 -8.93
N ILE A 293 -1.32 -14.90 -7.94
CA ILE A 293 -1.44 -13.99 -6.81
C ILE A 293 -1.16 -14.75 -5.52
N GLY A 294 -0.63 -14.07 -4.52
CA GLY A 294 -0.46 -14.60 -3.19
C GLY A 294 -0.60 -13.52 -2.14
N ALA A 295 -0.93 -13.94 -0.92
CA ALA A 295 -1.00 -13.06 0.24
C ALA A 295 0.14 -13.38 1.21
N CYS A 296 0.85 -12.35 1.65
CA CYS A 296 1.93 -12.42 2.62
C CYS A 296 1.47 -11.80 3.94
N MET A 297 1.07 -12.65 4.89
CA MET A 297 0.63 -12.26 6.23
C MET A 297 1.66 -12.69 7.29
N PRO A 298 1.63 -12.09 8.49
CA PRO A 298 2.49 -12.49 9.60
C PRO A 298 2.23 -13.94 10.02
N ALA A 299 3.26 -14.61 10.55
CA ALA A 299 3.14 -15.96 11.09
C ALA A 299 2.08 -16.03 12.21
N GLY A 300 1.31 -17.11 12.25
CA GLY A 300 0.17 -17.30 13.15
C GLY A 300 -1.16 -16.75 12.62
N THR A 301 -1.16 -16.11 11.45
CA THR A 301 -2.40 -15.66 10.82
C THR A 301 -3.19 -16.85 10.25
N HIS A 302 -4.50 -16.88 10.48
CA HIS A 302 -5.41 -17.88 9.92
C HIS A 302 -6.65 -17.22 9.29
N LEU A 303 -6.78 -17.28 7.96
CA LEU A 303 -7.88 -16.63 7.25
C LEU A 303 -8.60 -17.63 6.34
N ALA A 304 -9.92 -17.53 6.29
CA ALA A 304 -10.68 -18.05 5.17
C ALA A 304 -10.87 -16.93 4.14
N LEU A 305 -10.41 -17.14 2.89
CA LEU A 305 -10.44 -16.11 1.86
C LEU A 305 -10.65 -16.68 0.46
N HIS A 306 -10.95 -15.78 -0.47
CA HIS A 306 -10.86 -16.02 -1.90
C HIS A 306 -9.79 -15.10 -2.49
N PHE A 307 -8.98 -15.62 -3.40
CA PHE A 307 -8.16 -14.79 -4.27
C PHE A 307 -8.98 -14.39 -5.49
N TYR A 308 -8.68 -13.25 -6.10
CA TYR A 308 -9.25 -12.90 -7.39
C TYR A 308 -8.25 -12.12 -8.26
N VAL A 309 -8.40 -12.29 -9.57
CA VAL A 309 -7.66 -11.60 -10.62
C VAL A 309 -8.68 -11.20 -11.69
N ALA A 310 -8.88 -9.90 -11.87
CA ALA A 310 -10.00 -9.33 -12.59
C ALA A 310 -11.33 -9.93 -12.08
N ASP A 311 -12.11 -10.52 -12.98
CA ASP A 311 -13.41 -11.12 -12.66
C ASP A 311 -13.31 -12.59 -12.21
N GLU A 312 -12.14 -13.23 -12.36
CA GLU A 312 -11.94 -14.60 -11.92
C GLU A 312 -11.65 -14.65 -10.42
N LYS A 313 -12.39 -15.52 -9.71
CA LYS A 313 -12.27 -15.72 -8.26
C LYS A 313 -11.94 -17.17 -7.95
N SER A 314 -11.07 -17.40 -6.98
CA SER A 314 -10.74 -18.73 -6.48
C SER A 314 -11.90 -19.32 -5.69
N GLU A 315 -11.88 -20.64 -5.55
CA GLU A 315 -12.64 -21.29 -4.48
C GLU A 315 -12.23 -20.76 -3.10
N ARG A 316 -13.10 -20.96 -2.11
CA ARG A 316 -12.82 -20.56 -0.74
C ARG A 316 -11.63 -21.37 -0.22
N LYS A 317 -10.58 -20.67 0.20
CA LYS A 317 -9.36 -21.27 0.76
C LYS A 317 -9.23 -20.94 2.23
N GLU A 318 -8.87 -21.94 3.01
CA GLU A 318 -8.45 -21.80 4.40
C GLU A 318 -6.92 -21.76 4.42
N CYS A 319 -6.37 -20.61 4.80
CA CYS A 319 -4.95 -20.32 4.69
C CYS A 319 -4.37 -20.06 6.08
N TYR A 320 -3.38 -20.87 6.45
CA TYR A 320 -2.56 -20.64 7.63
C TYR A 320 -1.18 -20.13 7.22
N TRP A 321 -0.73 -19.05 7.86
CA TRP A 321 0.61 -18.49 7.65
C TRP A 321 1.56 -19.01 8.73
N CYS A 322 2.43 -19.93 8.33
CA CYS A 322 3.61 -20.34 9.08
C CYS A 322 4.88 -19.69 8.51
N GLU A 323 6.06 -20.09 8.99
CA GLU A 323 7.33 -19.67 8.39
C GLU A 323 7.41 -20.14 6.93
N GLY A 324 7.41 -19.19 5.99
CA GLY A 324 7.54 -19.44 4.55
C GLY A 324 6.27 -19.19 3.74
N THR A 325 6.29 -19.59 2.47
CA THR A 325 5.14 -19.49 1.55
C THR A 325 4.59 -20.87 1.26
N SER A 326 3.33 -21.13 1.63
CA SER A 326 2.66 -22.40 1.36
C SER A 326 1.84 -22.34 0.07
N ALA A 327 1.53 -23.50 -0.51
CA ALA A 327 0.71 -23.60 -1.72
C ALA A 327 -0.72 -23.04 -1.52
N ALA A 328 -1.27 -23.17 -0.30
CA ALA A 328 -2.57 -22.61 0.04
C ALA A 328 -2.61 -21.07 -0.07
N GLN A 329 -1.48 -20.41 0.20
CA GLN A 329 -1.36 -18.94 0.16
C GLN A 329 -1.19 -18.37 -1.25
N LEU A 330 -1.18 -19.23 -2.27
CA LEU A 330 -1.03 -18.88 -3.67
C LEU A 330 -2.26 -19.31 -4.45
N TRP A 331 -2.59 -18.57 -5.51
CA TRP A 331 -3.62 -18.96 -6.45
C TRP A 331 -3.30 -18.42 -7.84
N ALA A 332 -3.73 -19.16 -8.86
CA ALA A 332 -3.66 -18.73 -10.24
C ALA A 332 -5.01 -19.01 -10.92
N PRO A 333 -5.44 -18.13 -11.83
CA PRO A 333 -6.64 -18.35 -12.64
C PRO A 333 -6.47 -19.61 -13.51
N THR A 334 -7.60 -20.19 -13.89
CA THR A 334 -7.61 -21.41 -14.73
C THR A 334 -7.29 -21.10 -16.19
N ALA A 335 -7.57 -19.87 -16.62
CA ALA A 335 -7.20 -19.38 -17.93
C ALA A 335 -5.68 -19.48 -18.14
N ARG A 336 -5.28 -19.91 -19.35
CA ARG A 336 -3.85 -20.03 -19.74
C ARG A 336 -3.26 -18.73 -20.28
N GLU A 337 -4.10 -17.75 -20.58
CA GLU A 337 -3.74 -16.48 -21.18
C GLU A 337 -4.54 -15.36 -20.52
N PRO A 338 -4.01 -14.13 -20.46
CA PRO A 338 -4.74 -12.99 -19.91
C PRO A 338 -6.00 -12.70 -20.75
N PRO A 339 -7.14 -12.38 -20.10
CA PRO A 339 -8.33 -11.91 -20.79
C PRO A 339 -8.04 -10.74 -21.73
N ALA A 340 -8.77 -10.67 -22.86
CA ALA A 340 -8.55 -9.63 -23.86
C ALA A 340 -8.79 -8.20 -23.32
N SER A 341 -9.71 -8.04 -22.36
CA SER A 341 -9.95 -6.78 -21.66
C SER A 341 -8.70 -6.24 -20.97
N MET A 342 -7.84 -7.12 -20.46
CA MET A 342 -6.63 -6.75 -19.71
C MET A 342 -5.45 -6.40 -20.62
N LEU A 343 -5.58 -6.56 -21.94
CA LEU A 343 -4.56 -6.17 -22.90
C LEU A 343 -4.71 -4.70 -23.33
N ALA A 344 -5.82 -4.03 -22.98
CA ALA A 344 -6.17 -2.69 -23.44
C ALA A 344 -5.50 -1.54 -22.65
N ASP A 345 -4.31 -1.78 -22.07
CA ASP A 345 -3.61 -0.86 -21.15
C ASP A 345 -4.44 -0.43 -19.91
N GLU A 346 -5.54 -1.13 -19.62
CA GLU A 346 -6.35 -0.89 -18.43
C GLU A 346 -5.64 -1.41 -17.17
N PRO A 347 -5.82 -0.75 -16.01
CA PRO A 347 -5.25 -1.22 -14.76
C PRO A 347 -5.85 -2.59 -14.39
N ILE A 348 -4.98 -3.58 -14.20
CA ILE A 348 -5.40 -4.88 -13.70
C ILE A 348 -5.80 -4.75 -12.23
N VAL A 349 -6.95 -5.32 -11.90
CA VAL A 349 -7.43 -5.41 -10.52
C VAL A 349 -7.15 -6.82 -10.00
N VAL A 350 -6.42 -6.94 -8.91
CA VAL A 350 -6.15 -8.22 -8.22
C VAL A 350 -6.46 -8.06 -6.75
N GLY A 351 -6.74 -9.14 -6.03
CA GLY A 351 -7.06 -8.96 -4.62
C GLY A 351 -7.36 -10.22 -3.85
N VAL A 352 -7.79 -9.99 -2.60
CA VAL A 352 -8.32 -11.04 -1.73
C VAL A 352 -9.63 -10.60 -1.10
N GLU A 353 -10.60 -11.49 -1.08
CA GLU A 353 -11.82 -11.36 -0.29
C GLU A 353 -11.70 -12.24 0.94
N ILE A 354 -11.43 -11.60 2.07
CA ILE A 354 -11.36 -12.25 3.38
C ILE A 354 -12.79 -12.45 3.87
N VAL A 355 -13.20 -13.71 3.99
CA VAL A 355 -14.52 -14.10 4.48
C VAL A 355 -14.57 -13.99 5.99
N CYS A 356 -13.53 -14.50 6.67
CA CYS A 356 -13.39 -14.37 8.11
C CYS A 356 -11.94 -14.55 8.55
N ASN A 357 -11.57 -13.88 9.63
CA ASN A 357 -10.39 -14.21 10.41
C ASN A 357 -10.74 -15.33 11.39
N LEU A 358 -10.12 -16.50 11.22
CA LEU A 358 -10.32 -17.67 12.06
C LEU A 358 -9.52 -17.58 13.38
N GLY A 359 -8.80 -16.47 13.57
CA GLY A 359 -8.02 -16.13 14.74
C GLY A 359 -6.63 -16.73 14.72
N SER A 360 -5.80 -16.28 15.66
CA SER A 360 -4.67 -17.10 16.10
C SER A 360 -5.27 -18.27 16.84
N SER A 361 -5.64 -19.32 16.11
CA SER A 361 -5.88 -20.59 16.74
C SER A 361 -4.61 -20.90 17.53
N ASP A 362 -4.68 -20.98 18.86
CA ASP A 362 -3.58 -21.50 19.73
C ASP A 362 -3.12 -22.92 19.31
N CYS A 363 -3.80 -23.47 18.31
CA CYS A 363 -3.36 -24.51 17.42
C CYS A 363 -1.96 -24.21 16.89
N ARG A 364 -0.98 -24.89 17.49
CA ARG A 364 -0.02 -25.66 16.69
C ARG A 364 -0.76 -26.09 15.43
N PRO A 365 -0.23 -25.81 14.20
CA PRO A 365 -0.84 -26.43 13.03
C PRO A 365 -1.05 -27.87 13.42
N VAL A 366 -2.30 -28.37 13.30
CA VAL A 366 -2.45 -29.83 13.23
C VAL A 366 -1.60 -30.11 12.03
N ALA A 367 -0.35 -30.50 12.30
CA ALA A 367 0.46 -31.09 11.30
C ALA A 367 -0.43 -32.27 10.93
N GLU A 368 -1.19 -32.12 9.84
CA GLU A 368 -1.36 -33.19 8.90
C GLU A 368 0.08 -33.61 8.66
N HIS A 369 0.50 -34.48 9.56
CA HIS A 369 1.84 -34.92 9.75
C HIS A 369 2.03 -35.58 8.43
N LEU A 370 2.69 -34.90 7.48
CA LEU A 370 2.93 -35.39 6.13
C LEU A 370 3.41 -36.81 6.36
N VAL A 371 2.52 -37.80 6.21
CA VAL A 371 2.81 -39.20 6.56
C VAL A 371 3.89 -39.69 5.58
N HIS A 372 4.16 -38.90 4.55
CA HIS A 372 5.19 -39.07 3.53
C HIS A 372 6.54 -38.46 3.92
N SER A 373 6.62 -37.71 5.03
CA SER A 373 7.87 -37.47 5.77
C SER A 373 8.08 -38.56 6.83
N ARG A 374 7.76 -39.82 6.52
CA ARG A 374 8.70 -40.87 6.93
C ARG A 374 9.98 -40.53 6.21
N ARG A 375 10.88 -39.78 6.86
CA ARG A 375 12.30 -39.87 6.58
C ARG A 375 12.55 -41.37 6.51
N SER A 376 12.76 -41.88 5.30
CA SER A 376 13.30 -43.22 5.12
C SER A 376 14.63 -43.17 5.86
N GLY A 377 14.64 -43.63 7.12
CA GLY A 377 15.86 -43.83 7.91
C GLY A 377 16.79 -44.83 7.23
N ARG A 378 16.35 -45.45 6.14
CA ARG A 378 17.23 -45.96 5.11
C ARG A 378 18.01 -44.81 4.49
N ARG A 379 19.21 -44.62 5.02
CA ARG A 379 20.38 -44.18 4.25
C ARG A 379 20.22 -44.75 2.84
N PRO A 380 20.16 -43.93 1.77
CA PRO A 380 20.12 -44.47 0.42
C PRO A 380 21.24 -45.49 0.33
N GLU A 381 20.91 -46.72 -0.07
CA GLU A 381 21.94 -47.71 -0.36
C GLU A 381 22.85 -47.03 -1.38
N LEU A 382 24.07 -46.73 -0.94
CA LEU A 382 25.15 -46.40 -1.86
C LEU A 382 25.15 -47.57 -2.83
N GLN A 383 24.68 -47.34 -4.06
CA GLN A 383 24.93 -48.26 -5.15
C GLN A 383 26.42 -48.55 -5.04
N LYS A 384 26.78 -49.80 -4.75
CA LYS A 384 28.16 -50.24 -4.60
C LYS A 384 28.88 -49.65 -5.80
N SER A 385 29.72 -48.68 -5.52
CA SER A 385 30.36 -47.93 -6.58
C SER A 385 31.16 -48.93 -7.40
N ILE A 386 31.36 -48.60 -8.66
CA ILE A 386 32.18 -49.32 -9.66
C ILE A 386 33.57 -49.76 -9.13
N LEU A 387 33.98 -49.28 -7.95
CA LEU A 387 35.19 -49.68 -7.22
C LEU A 387 35.12 -51.09 -6.59
N ASP A 388 33.92 -51.65 -6.33
CA ASP A 388 33.78 -53.01 -5.76
C ASP A 388 33.70 -54.12 -6.83
N SER A 389 33.62 -53.74 -8.10
CA SER A 389 33.76 -54.67 -9.22
C SER A 389 35.21 -54.57 -9.70
N GLY A 390 36.07 -55.44 -9.18
CA GLY A 390 37.45 -55.53 -9.60
C GLY A 390 37.53 -55.81 -11.10
N ASP A 391 37.69 -54.75 -11.89
CA ASP A 391 38.42 -54.68 -13.16
C ASP A 391 38.11 -53.32 -13.82
N VAL A 392 38.86 -52.30 -13.44
CA VAL A 392 38.98 -51.08 -14.25
C VAL A 392 40.43 -50.95 -14.67
N GLN A 393 40.80 -51.68 -15.73
CA GLN A 393 42.00 -51.38 -16.50
C GLN A 393 41.77 -50.09 -17.28
N GLY A 394 42.47 -49.03 -16.90
CA GLY A 394 42.66 -47.84 -17.72
C GLY A 394 41.61 -46.75 -17.52
N SER A 395 41.80 -45.89 -16.52
CA SER A 395 41.24 -44.54 -16.54
C SER A 395 42.31 -43.52 -16.18
N VAL A 396 42.71 -42.77 -17.21
CA VAL A 396 43.72 -41.71 -17.20
C VAL A 396 43.03 -40.41 -16.80
N PHE A 397 42.69 -40.20 -15.52
CA PHE A 397 42.33 -38.85 -15.04
C PHE A 397 42.36 -38.78 -13.50
N LEU A 398 43.55 -38.89 -12.91
CA LEU A 398 43.82 -38.39 -11.56
C LEU A 398 45.16 -37.66 -11.53
N GLY A 399 45.08 -36.34 -11.74
CA GLY A 399 46.16 -35.42 -11.42
C GLY A 399 46.42 -35.45 -9.92
N ARG A 400 47.67 -35.77 -9.56
CA ARG A 400 48.21 -35.69 -8.20
C ARG A 400 48.09 -34.27 -7.67
N ALA A 401 47.23 -34.05 -6.66
CA ALA A 401 47.41 -32.93 -5.75
C ALA A 401 48.55 -33.31 -4.78
N GLN A 402 49.76 -32.87 -5.09
CA GLN A 402 50.87 -32.92 -4.15
C GLN A 402 50.59 -31.95 -2.99
N SER A 403 50.71 -32.51 -1.79
CA SER A 403 50.76 -31.84 -0.51
C SER A 403 51.67 -30.60 -0.51
N ALA A 404 51.14 -29.47 -0.04
CA ALA A 404 51.94 -28.32 0.33
C ALA A 404 52.74 -28.63 1.62
N PRO A 405 54.09 -28.58 1.60
CA PRO A 405 54.88 -28.57 2.82
C PRO A 405 54.98 -27.14 3.36
N HIS A 406 55.04 -27.00 4.68
CA HIS A 406 55.20 -25.75 5.45
C HIS A 406 53.94 -24.92 5.75
N LEU A 407 53.09 -25.45 6.65
CA LEU A 407 52.36 -24.60 7.61
C LEU A 407 52.79 -24.96 9.02
N THR A 408 53.73 -24.18 9.54
CA THR A 408 54.21 -24.21 10.92
C THR A 408 53.04 -23.94 11.87
N ARG A 409 52.72 -24.90 12.75
CA ARG A 409 51.73 -24.73 13.83
C ARG A 409 52.17 -23.60 14.77
N MET A 410 51.45 -22.48 14.74
CA MET A 410 51.53 -21.45 15.77
C MET A 410 50.85 -21.94 17.06
N PRO A 411 51.48 -21.81 18.24
CA PRO A 411 50.86 -22.13 19.52
C PRO A 411 49.85 -21.04 19.90
N ARG A 412 48.58 -21.43 20.09
CA ARG A 412 47.55 -20.56 20.68
C ARG A 412 47.84 -20.33 22.16
N LYS A 413 48.41 -19.17 22.50
CA LYS A 413 48.22 -18.56 23.83
C LYS A 413 47.13 -17.50 23.70
N LEU A 414 46.01 -17.72 24.37
CA LEU A 414 44.93 -16.75 24.52
C LEU A 414 45.42 -15.59 25.40
N PRO A 415 45.28 -14.32 24.97
CA PRO A 415 45.55 -13.18 25.82
C PRO A 415 44.49 -13.08 26.92
N LYS A 416 44.96 -12.93 28.15
CA LYS A 416 44.16 -12.60 29.34
C LYS A 416 43.66 -11.16 29.17
N MET A 417 42.36 -10.95 29.00
CA MET A 417 41.79 -9.60 28.96
C MET A 417 41.82 -9.02 30.37
N ALA A 418 42.65 -7.99 30.55
CA ALA A 418 42.61 -7.09 31.70
C ALA A 418 41.86 -5.81 31.30
N ASP A 419 41.31 -5.17 32.33
CA ASP A 419 40.40 -4.03 32.35
C ASP A 419 40.65 -2.95 31.30
N VAL A 420 39.59 -2.60 30.56
CA VAL A 420 39.51 -1.35 29.79
C VAL A 420 38.29 -0.56 30.27
N SER A 421 38.61 0.56 30.89
CA SER A 421 37.72 1.62 31.39
C SER A 421 36.90 2.25 30.25
N PRO A 422 35.64 2.67 30.46
CA PRO A 422 34.79 3.16 29.39
C PRO A 422 34.99 4.66 29.17
N ALA A 423 35.87 5.02 28.24
CA ALA A 423 35.87 6.35 27.65
C ALA A 423 36.27 6.28 26.18
N SER A 424 35.52 7.02 25.35
CA SER A 424 35.67 7.23 23.91
C SER A 424 35.08 6.17 22.97
N SER A 425 33.82 6.40 22.57
CA SER A 425 33.24 5.87 21.33
C SER A 425 33.32 6.95 20.25
N PRO A 426 33.82 6.66 19.03
CA PRO A 426 34.04 7.65 17.98
C PRO A 426 32.83 7.90 17.05
N TRP A 427 31.59 7.64 17.52
CA TRP A 427 30.37 7.78 16.71
C TRP A 427 29.44 8.95 17.11
N ALA A 428 29.94 9.93 17.86
CA ALA A 428 29.18 11.12 18.24
C ALA A 428 29.75 12.40 17.60
N SER A 429 29.43 12.63 16.33
CA SER A 429 29.69 13.92 15.67
C SER A 429 28.60 14.24 14.64
N ALA A 430 27.51 14.89 15.09
CA ALA A 430 26.72 15.86 14.33
C ALA A 430 25.58 16.41 15.21
N ALA A 431 25.92 17.24 16.20
CA ALA A 431 24.97 18.14 16.84
C ALA A 431 25.74 19.36 17.37
N SER A 432 25.80 20.41 16.56
CA SER A 432 26.29 21.71 16.96
C SER A 432 25.18 22.49 17.66
N THR A 433 25.20 22.50 18.99
CA THR A 433 24.52 23.51 19.82
C THR A 433 25.38 24.77 19.89
N PRO A 434 24.83 25.98 19.67
CA PRO A 434 25.56 27.21 19.89
C PRO A 434 25.67 27.52 21.39
N LYS A 435 26.88 27.85 21.84
CA LYS A 435 27.18 28.38 23.18
C LYS A 435 26.66 29.81 23.29
N PHE A 436 25.75 30.04 24.23
CA PHE A 436 25.50 31.37 24.79
C PHE A 436 26.72 31.77 25.62
N ALA A 437 27.48 32.75 25.14
CA ALA A 437 28.51 33.42 25.92
C ALA A 437 27.93 34.70 26.53
N SER A 438 27.91 34.69 27.86
CA SER A 438 27.67 35.81 28.75
C SER A 438 28.66 36.95 28.47
N LEU A 439 28.15 38.11 28.07
CA LEU A 439 28.85 39.40 28.11
C LEU A 439 28.22 40.26 29.20
N ARG A 440 28.86 40.24 30.37
CA ARG A 440 28.76 41.27 31.41
C ARG A 440 30.18 41.76 31.64
N GLU A 441 30.47 42.99 31.24
CA GLU A 441 31.30 43.95 31.98
C GLU A 441 31.56 45.20 31.13
N GLY A 442 31.52 46.36 31.80
CA GLY A 442 32.12 47.60 31.33
C GLY A 442 31.15 48.64 30.77
N LEU A 443 30.49 49.41 31.65
CA LEU A 443 30.37 50.85 31.39
C LEU A 443 30.30 51.64 32.70
N ASP A 444 31.23 52.59 32.76
CA ASP A 444 31.58 53.42 33.89
C ASP A 444 30.60 54.55 34.20
N ARG A 445 30.75 55.02 35.44
CA ARG A 445 30.15 56.17 36.13
C ARG A 445 30.20 57.50 35.37
N ALA A 446 29.08 58.22 35.41
CA ALA A 446 28.90 59.62 35.83
C ALA A 446 27.39 59.88 35.74
N GLY A 447 26.62 60.37 36.71
CA GLY A 447 26.81 61.38 37.73
C GLY A 447 25.42 61.94 38.08
N SER A 448 25.28 62.53 39.26
CA SER A 448 24.18 63.40 39.71
C SER A 448 22.84 62.77 40.17
N ALA A 449 22.65 62.84 41.49
CA ALA A 449 21.37 62.91 42.22
C ALA A 449 20.61 64.24 41.90
N PRO A 450 19.48 64.62 42.55
CA PRO A 450 18.64 63.92 43.55
C PRO A 450 17.12 64.00 43.25
N GLY A 451 16.30 63.27 44.00
CA GLY A 451 14.84 63.44 43.90
C GLY A 451 14.03 62.59 44.85
N SER A 452 13.69 63.16 46.00
CA SER A 452 12.74 62.66 46.99
C SER A 452 11.40 62.18 46.41
N ARG A 453 10.81 61.12 46.97
CA ARG A 453 9.57 61.23 47.78
C ARG A 453 9.06 59.85 48.23
N ARG A 454 8.67 59.85 49.51
CA ARG A 454 7.80 58.89 50.20
C ARG A 454 6.53 58.59 49.39
N ARG A 455 6.12 57.33 49.34
CA ARG A 455 5.04 56.77 50.18
C ARG A 455 5.06 55.25 50.08
#